data_AF-A0A1V3KY12-F1
#
_entry.id   AF-A0A1V3KY12-F1
#
_cell.length_a   1.000
_cell.length_b   1.000
_cell.length_c   1.000
_cell.angle_alpha   90.00
_cell.angle_beta   90.00
_cell.angle_gamma   90.00
#
_symmetry.space_group_name_H-M   'P 1'
#
loop_
_entity.id
_entity.type
_entity.pdbx_description
1 polymer ?
#
loop_
_entity_poly.entity_id
_entity_poly.type
_entity_poly.pdbx_seq_one_letter_code
_entity_poly.pdbx_strand_id
1 'polypeptide(L)' 'MNEDVKSVKNRRQRKKNYPIQSGVSVEVWTQIQKMTNELGLSEAAVCRMLIHKGLETLEMK' A
#
# COMPACT_ATOMS: atom_id res chain seq x y z
N MET A 1 -2.04 16.97 32.89
CA MET A 1 -1.08 16.78 31.78
C MET A 1 -1.14 15.33 31.34
N ASN A 2 -1.35 15.07 30.04
CA ASN A 2 -0.79 13.92 29.30
C ASN A 2 -1.17 14.07 27.81
N GLU A 3 -0.84 15.23 27.22
CA GLU A 3 -0.91 15.45 25.77
C GLU A 3 0.10 14.58 25.00
N ASP A 4 1.17 14.13 25.66
CA ASP A 4 2.27 13.39 25.03
C ASP A 4 1.89 12.00 24.49
N VAL A 5 0.96 11.29 25.14
CA VAL A 5 0.64 9.90 24.75
C VAL A 5 -0.22 9.85 23.47
N LYS A 6 -1.10 10.84 23.26
CA LYS A 6 -1.89 10.96 22.01
C LYS A 6 -0.98 11.35 20.83
N SER A 7 0.01 12.21 21.08
CA SER A 7 0.98 12.66 20.07
C SER A 7 1.81 11.52 19.49
N VAL A 8 2.32 10.60 20.32
CA VAL A 8 3.16 9.47 19.86
C VAL A 8 2.37 8.47 19.00
N LYS A 9 1.10 8.18 19.36
CA LYS A 9 0.22 7.31 18.54
C LYS A 9 -0.07 7.94 17.18
N ASN A 10 -0.39 9.24 17.14
CA ASN A 10 -0.59 9.99 15.90
C ASN A 10 0.69 10.09 15.06
N ARG A 11 1.87 10.24 15.68
CA ARG A 11 3.18 10.22 15.00
C ARG A 11 3.47 8.86 14.37
N ARG A 12 3.18 7.75 15.07
CA ARG A 12 3.35 6.39 14.54
C ARG A 12 2.39 6.10 13.38
N GLN A 13 1.15 6.58 13.44
CA GLN A 13 0.21 6.46 12.31
C GLN A 13 0.65 7.29 11.10
N ARG A 14 1.15 8.51 11.30
CA ARG A 14 1.66 9.36 10.20
C ARG A 14 2.92 8.80 9.54
N LYS A 15 3.79 8.10 10.27
CA LYS A 15 4.98 7.42 9.70
C LYS A 15 4.67 6.13 8.92
N LYS A 16 3.44 5.61 8.94
CA LYS A 16 3.10 4.35 8.25
C LYS A 16 2.72 4.52 6.78
N ASN A 17 2.40 5.74 6.34
CA ASN A 17 2.00 6.03 4.96
C ASN A 17 3.01 7.00 4.33
N TYR A 18 4.20 6.51 3.98
CA TYR A 18 5.07 7.26 3.08
C TYR A 18 4.45 7.22 1.68
N PRO A 19 4.22 8.37 1.02
CA PRO A 19 3.81 8.39 -0.37
C PRO A 19 4.96 7.81 -1.21
N ILE A 20 4.69 6.72 -1.92
CA ILE A 20 5.63 6.10 -2.85
C ILE A 20 5.20 6.49 -4.25
N GLN A 21 6.08 7.15 -4.99
CA GLN A 21 5.90 7.41 -6.41
C GLN A 21 6.66 6.34 -7.19
N SER A 22 5.94 5.53 -7.97
CA SER A 22 6.53 4.45 -8.77
C SER A 22 6.23 4.70 -10.25
N GLY A 23 7.25 4.57 -11.09
CA GLY A 23 7.04 4.45 -12.54
C GLY A 23 6.63 3.02 -12.87
N VAL A 24 5.45 2.84 -13.46
CA VAL A 24 4.99 1.55 -14.01
C VAL A 24 4.60 1.76 -15.47
N SER A 25 4.68 0.70 -16.27
CA SER A 25 4.23 0.76 -17.66
C SER A 25 2.71 0.95 -17.74
N VAL A 26 2.24 1.45 -18.88
CA VAL A 26 0.80 1.68 -19.13
C VAL A 26 0.02 0.38 -19.08
N GLU A 27 0.60 -0.74 -19.53
CA GLU A 27 -0.05 -2.05 -19.46
C GLU A 27 -0.28 -2.48 -18.01
N VAL A 28 0.74 -2.36 -17.16
CA VAL A 28 0.66 -2.71 -15.73
C VAL A 28 -0.35 -1.81 -15.02
N TRP A 29 -0.33 -0.50 -15.32
CA TRP A 29 -1.31 0.44 -14.79
C TRP A 29 -2.75 0.05 -15.15
N THR A 30 -2.97 -0.31 -16.42
CA THR A 30 -4.29 -0.72 -16.91
C THR A 30 -4.79 -1.97 -16.19
N GLN A 31 -3.91 -2.92 -15.88
CA GLN A 31 -4.27 -4.11 -15.12
C GLN A 31 -4.64 -3.78 -13.65
N ILE A 32 -3.87 -2.89 -13.00
CA ILE A 32 -4.18 -2.43 -11.64
C ILE A 32 -5.56 -1.77 -11.59
N GLN A 33 -5.90 -0.95 -12.59
CA GLN A 33 -7.22 -0.32 -12.70
C GLN A 33 -8.36 -1.33 -12.83
N LYS A 34 -8.18 -2.37 -13.66
CA LYS A 34 -9.17 -3.46 -13.77
C LYS A 34 -9.39 -4.15 -12.43
N MET A 35 -8.32 -4.52 -11.74
CA MET A 35 -8.39 -5.16 -10.42
C MET A 35 -9.01 -4.25 -9.35
N THR A 36 -8.75 -2.94 -9.41
CA THR A 36 -9.35 -1.93 -8.53
C THR A 36 -10.86 -1.94 -8.66
N ASN A 37 -11.37 -1.95 -9.91
CA ASN A 37 -12.81 -2.00 -10.19
C ASN A 37 -13.44 -3.35 -9.82
N GLU A 38 -12.79 -4.46 -10.12
CA GLU A 38 -13.29 -5.81 -9.83
C GLU A 38 -13.38 -6.10 -8.33
N LEU A 39 -12.40 -5.62 -7.56
CA LEU A 39 -12.30 -5.89 -6.12
C LEU A 39 -12.96 -4.82 -5.25
N GLY A 40 -13.36 -3.68 -5.83
CA GLY A 40 -13.89 -2.54 -5.08
C GLY A 40 -12.89 -1.94 -4.08
N LEU A 41 -11.59 -2.07 -4.37
CA LEU A 41 -10.50 -1.60 -3.50
C LEU A 41 -9.82 -0.36 -4.09
N SER A 42 -9.19 0.47 -3.26
CA SER A 42 -8.34 1.56 -3.76
C SER A 42 -7.11 1.01 -4.48
N GLU A 43 -6.61 1.72 -5.50
CA GLU A 43 -5.36 1.40 -6.23
C GLU A 43 -4.20 1.11 -5.27
N ALA A 44 -4.02 1.94 -4.23
CA ALA A 44 -2.97 1.77 -3.23
C ALA A 44 -3.10 0.45 -2.44
N ALA A 45 -4.33 -0.01 -2.20
CA ALA A 45 -4.58 -1.30 -1.55
C ALA A 45 -4.25 -2.46 -2.49
N VAL A 46 -4.64 -2.37 -3.76
CA VAL A 46 -4.30 -3.35 -4.79
C VAL A 46 -2.77 -3.46 -4.95
N CYS A 47 -2.06 -2.34 -5.06
CA CYS A 47 -0.60 -2.32 -5.15
C CYS A 47 0.06 -2.99 -3.95
N ARG A 48 -0.37 -2.66 -2.72
CA ARG A 48 0.16 -3.29 -1.51
C ARG A 48 -0.08 -4.80 -1.47
N MET A 49 -1.28 -5.24 -1.88
CA MET A 49 -1.62 -6.66 -1.97
C MET A 49 -0.71 -7.39 -2.97
N LEU A 50 -0.50 -6.82 -4.16
CA LEU A 50 0.35 -7.42 -5.19
C LEU A 50 1.81 -7.54 -4.73
N ILE A 51 2.34 -6.49 -4.07
CA ILE A 51 3.69 -6.51 -3.50
C ILE A 51 3.80 -7.61 -2.44
N HIS A 52 2.83 -7.70 -1.52
CA HIS A 52 2.84 -8.71 -0.46
C HIS A 52 2.85 -10.14 -1.03
N LYS A 53 1.96 -10.43 -1.99
CA LYS A 53 1.91 -11.74 -2.67
C LYS A 53 3.21 -12.06 -3.39
N GLY A 54 3.82 -11.06 -4.04
CA GLY A 54 5.12 -11.21 -4.69
C GLY A 54 6.23 -11.58 -3.71
N LEU A 55 6.27 -10.93 -2.54
CA LEU A 55 7.24 -11.24 -1.47
C LEU A 55 7.03 -12.64 -0.90
N GLU A 56 5.80 -13.03 -0.59
CA GLU A 56 5.48 -14.40 -0.11
C GLU A 56 5.94 -15.46 -1.12
N THR A 57 5.77 -15.20 -2.41
CA THR A 57 6.20 -16.13 -3.48
C THR A 57 7.73 -16.26 -3.56
N LEU A 58 8.47 -15.21 -3.21
CA LEU A 58 9.94 -15.23 -3.17
C LEU A 58 10.48 -15.93 -1.92
N GLU A 59 9.80 -15.81 -0.77
CA GLU A 59 10.18 -16.46 0.49
C GLU A 59 9.90 -17.97 0.52
N MET A 60 9.00 -18.47 -0.34
CA MET A 60 8.71 -19.91 -0.47
C MET A 60 9.69 -20.68 -1.39
N LYS A 61 10.76 -20.03 -1.85
CA LYS A 61 11.87 -20.65 -2.61
C LYS A 61 13.12 -20.79 -1.75
#